data_AF-A0A1F7BRU8-F1
#
_entry.id   AF-A0A1F7BRU8-F1
#
_cell.length_a   1.000
_cell.length_b   1.000
_cell.length_c   1.000
_cell.angle_alpha   90.00
_cell.angle_beta   90.00
_cell.angle_gamma   90.00
#
_symmetry.space_group_name_H-M   'P 1'
#
loop_
_entity.id
_entity.type
_entity.pdbx_description
1 polymer ?
#
loop_
_entity_poly.entity_id
_entity_poly.type
_entity_poly.pdbx_seq_one_letter_code
_entity_poly.pdbx_strand_id
1 'polypeptide(L)'
;MALHKKKYQNAVLYLCQELRGEVRGKKKLAKLLYFIDFDFYEKYAKSITGDIYKALPMGPVPSALVSVTEEMIKMKILEVKKENEYEGYIPTEIYRSIKKPDLSIFSEEEIRMLKRVVKRYGHLSGKQLQDLTHAEAPYTAAKPNEEVPYEFTYYRGTDFNDL
;
A
#
# COMPACT_ATOMS: atom_id res chain seq x y z
N MET A 1 15.99 0.45 4.48
CA MET A 1 15.31 -0.26 5.58
C MET A 1 15.25 -1.75 5.26
N ALA A 2 15.05 -2.64 6.25
CA ALA A 2 14.90 -4.08 5.98
C ALA A 2 13.43 -4.44 5.66
N LEU A 3 13.21 -5.26 4.63
CA LEU A 3 11.87 -5.68 4.22
C LEU A 3 11.24 -6.63 5.26
N HIS A 4 10.14 -6.24 5.89
CA HIS A 4 9.35 -7.06 6.82
C HIS A 4 8.32 -7.90 6.06
N LYS A 5 8.81 -8.87 5.27
CA LYS A 5 8.01 -9.65 4.33
C LYS A 5 6.73 -10.27 4.91
N LYS A 6 6.78 -10.84 6.11
CA LYS A 6 5.59 -11.43 6.76
C LYS A 6 4.52 -10.36 7.04
N LYS A 7 4.92 -9.17 7.52
CA LYS A 7 4.01 -8.03 7.75
C LYS A 7 3.45 -7.52 6.43
N TYR A 8 4.28 -7.40 5.40
CA TYR A 8 3.84 -7.01 4.06
C TYR A 8 2.74 -7.92 3.54
N GLN A 9 2.97 -9.24 3.49
CA GLN A 9 2.01 -10.21 2.99
C GLN A 9 0.67 -10.09 3.75
N ASN A 10 0.71 -9.96 5.07
CA ASN A 10 -0.50 -9.80 5.87
C ASN A 10 -1.16 -8.43 5.73
N ALA A 11 -0.42 -7.37 5.44
CA ALA A 11 -0.99 -6.05 5.09
C ALA A 11 -1.76 -6.13 3.77
N VAL A 12 -1.23 -6.84 2.76
CA VAL A 12 -1.96 -7.09 1.49
C VAL A 12 -3.22 -7.90 1.74
N LEU A 13 -3.15 -8.99 2.52
CA LEU A 13 -4.33 -9.79 2.87
C LEU A 13 -5.36 -8.97 3.65
N TYR A 14 -4.91 -8.13 4.57
CA TYR A 14 -5.77 -7.23 5.34
C TYR A 14 -6.49 -6.23 4.45
N LEU A 15 -5.77 -5.53 3.56
CA LEU A 15 -6.38 -4.62 2.59
C LEU A 15 -7.42 -5.33 1.72
N CYS A 16 -7.14 -6.53 1.22
CA CYS A 16 -8.11 -7.30 0.46
C CYS A 16 -9.34 -7.64 1.31
N GLN A 17 -9.15 -8.19 2.51
CA GLN A 17 -10.24 -8.59 3.39
C GLN A 17 -11.18 -7.42 3.70
N GLU A 18 -10.64 -6.27 4.09
CA GLU A 18 -11.43 -5.12 4.50
C GLU A 18 -12.08 -4.38 3.31
N LEU A 19 -11.50 -4.49 2.12
CA LEU A 19 -12.03 -3.86 0.90
C LEU A 19 -12.95 -4.81 0.13
N ARG A 20 -13.91 -5.43 0.83
CA ARG A 20 -14.91 -6.36 0.26
C ARG A 20 -14.30 -7.65 -0.31
N GLY A 21 -13.18 -8.10 0.25
CA GLY A 21 -12.50 -9.33 -0.12
C GLY A 21 -11.47 -9.18 -1.27
N GLU A 22 -11.38 -8.01 -1.91
CA GLU A 22 -10.45 -7.77 -3.01
C GLU A 22 -9.96 -6.32 -3.11
N VAL A 23 -8.78 -6.13 -3.70
CA VAL A 23 -8.31 -4.82 -4.18
C VAL A 23 -8.26 -4.84 -5.69
N ARG A 24 -9.09 -4.01 -6.32
CA ARG A 24 -9.08 -3.81 -7.78
C ARG A 24 -8.05 -2.75 -8.17
N GLY A 25 -7.06 -3.17 -8.96
CA GLY A 25 -6.02 -2.34 -9.55
C GLY A 25 -4.72 -2.30 -8.74
N LYS A 26 -3.61 -2.68 -9.39
CA LYS A 26 -2.25 -2.59 -8.84
C LYS A 26 -1.90 -1.21 -8.31
N LYS A 27 -2.34 -0.15 -9.00
CA LYS A 27 -2.15 1.23 -8.57
C LYS A 27 -2.78 1.48 -7.21
N LYS A 28 -4.03 1.05 -7.00
CA LYS A 28 -4.74 1.22 -5.73
C LYS A 28 -4.02 0.48 -4.60
N LEU A 29 -3.64 -0.78 -4.83
CA LEU A 29 -2.88 -1.56 -3.84
C LEU A 29 -1.55 -0.88 -3.47
N ALA A 30 -0.78 -0.44 -4.47
CA ALA A 30 0.49 0.27 -4.26
C ALA A 30 0.32 1.54 -3.42
N LYS A 31 -0.73 2.34 -3.66
CA LYS A 31 -0.97 3.57 -2.88
C LYS A 31 -1.43 3.28 -1.45
N LEU A 32 -2.27 2.28 -1.25
CA LEU A 32 -2.70 1.91 0.09
C LEU A 32 -1.52 1.42 0.93
N LEU A 33 -0.60 0.64 0.35
CA LEU A 33 0.64 0.25 1.01
C LEU A 33 1.54 1.45 1.33
N TYR A 34 1.66 2.38 0.39
CA TYR A 34 2.38 3.64 0.63
C TYR A 34 1.79 4.38 1.85
N PHE A 35 0.48 4.57 1.93
CA PHE A 35 -0.14 5.22 3.09
C PHE A 35 0.06 4.42 4.38
N ILE A 36 0.04 3.08 4.36
CA ILE A 36 0.35 2.25 5.55
C ILE A 36 1.74 2.57 6.08
N ASP A 37 2.75 2.59 5.22
CA ASP A 37 4.13 2.77 5.67
C ASP A 37 4.46 4.23 5.98
N PHE A 38 4.02 5.17 5.13
CA PHE A 38 4.38 6.58 5.27
C PHE A 38 3.61 7.26 6.41
N ASP A 39 2.34 6.91 6.63
CA ASP A 39 1.59 7.41 7.80
C ASP A 39 2.18 6.85 9.10
N PHE A 40 2.56 5.56 9.11
CA PHE A 40 3.20 4.96 10.27
C PHE A 40 4.58 5.57 10.54
N TYR A 41 5.34 5.85 9.48
CA TYR A 41 6.64 6.48 9.62
C TYR A 41 6.53 7.92 10.12
N GLU A 42 5.59 8.71 9.60
CA GLU A 42 5.38 10.09 10.08
C GLU A 42 5.09 10.13 11.57
N LYS A 43 4.30 9.17 12.07
CA LYS A 43 3.88 9.13 13.46
C LYS A 43 4.90 8.49 14.41
N TYR A 44 5.60 7.44 13.96
CA TYR A 44 6.41 6.56 14.82
C TYR A 44 7.85 6.35 14.35
N ALA A 45 8.28 7.02 13.27
CA ALA A 45 9.60 6.89 12.66
C ALA A 45 9.96 5.44 12.27
N LYS A 46 8.96 4.61 11.94
CA LYS A 46 9.10 3.21 11.56
C LYS A 46 8.20 2.91 10.36
N SER A 47 8.59 1.94 9.53
CA SER A 47 7.75 1.42 8.44
C SER A 47 7.22 0.03 8.81
N ILE A 48 5.97 -0.27 8.44
CA ILE A 48 5.32 -1.54 8.77
C ILE A 48 5.86 -2.65 7.88
N THR A 49 5.85 -2.42 6.57
CA THR A 49 6.35 -3.38 5.57
C THR A 49 7.86 -3.27 5.37
N GLY A 50 8.44 -2.11 5.65
CA GLY A 50 9.87 -1.84 5.44
C GLY A 50 10.27 -1.77 3.96
N ASP A 51 9.32 -1.70 3.02
CA ASP A 51 9.62 -1.58 1.59
C ASP A 51 10.18 -0.18 1.25
N ILE A 52 10.97 -0.16 0.17
CA ILE A 52 11.44 1.06 -0.48
C ILE A 52 10.48 1.41 -1.62
N TYR A 53 10.15 2.68 -1.75
CA TYR A 53 9.18 3.16 -2.73
C TYR A 53 9.90 3.94 -3.81
N LYS A 54 9.59 3.70 -5.08
CA LYS A 54 10.15 4.46 -6.21
C LYS A 54 9.18 5.51 -6.70
N ALA A 55 9.68 6.70 -7.00
CA ALA A 55 8.90 7.80 -7.57
C ALA A 55 8.64 7.57 -9.07
N LEU A 56 7.62 6.79 -9.41
CA LEU A 56 7.23 6.53 -10.80
C LEU A 56 6.21 7.56 -11.29
N PRO A 57 5.97 7.70 -12.62
CA PRO A 57 5.05 8.72 -13.15
C PRO A 57 3.63 8.69 -12.57
N MET A 58 3.15 7.52 -12.13
CA MET A 58 1.85 7.36 -11.47
C MET A 58 1.95 7.41 -9.93
N GLY A 59 3.01 8.01 -9.39
CA GLY A 59 3.27 8.23 -7.97
C GLY A 59 4.21 7.17 -7.35
N PRO A 60 4.37 7.17 -6.01
CA PRO A 60 5.21 6.18 -5.30
C PRO A 60 4.72 4.74 -5.53
N VAL A 61 5.63 3.82 -5.82
CA VAL A 61 5.33 2.39 -5.98
C VAL A 61 6.30 1.56 -5.12
N PRO A 62 5.79 0.63 -4.28
CA PRO A 62 6.64 -0.25 -3.51
C PRO A 62 7.47 -1.16 -4.44
N SER A 63 8.78 -1.25 -4.19
CA SER A 63 9.70 -1.97 -5.07
C SER A 63 9.53 -3.49 -4.98
N ALA A 64 9.11 -4.01 -3.82
CA ALA A 64 8.91 -5.43 -3.60
C ALA A 64 7.48 -5.92 -3.93
N LEU A 65 6.57 -5.03 -4.35
CA LEU A 65 5.16 -5.38 -4.56
C LEU A 65 4.97 -6.60 -5.47
N VAL A 66 5.66 -6.63 -6.61
CA VAL A 66 5.53 -7.73 -7.59
C VAL A 66 6.07 -9.03 -7.01
N SER A 67 7.30 -9.04 -6.50
CA SER A 67 7.91 -10.25 -5.97
C SER A 67 7.17 -10.81 -4.75
N VAL A 68 6.68 -9.94 -3.86
CA VAL A 68 5.87 -10.34 -2.70
C VAL A 68 4.55 -10.96 -3.15
N THR A 69 3.82 -10.32 -4.05
CA THR A 69 2.51 -10.82 -4.52
C THR A 69 2.64 -12.12 -5.32
N GLU A 70 3.67 -12.27 -6.16
CA GLU A 70 3.97 -13.51 -6.87
C GLU A 70 4.24 -14.68 -5.91
N GLU A 71 4.95 -14.42 -4.82
CA GLU A 71 5.17 -15.44 -3.79
C GLU A 71 3.89 -15.81 -3.06
N MET A 72 3.05 -14.82 -2.72
CA MET A 72 1.75 -15.07 -2.10
C MET A 72 0.84 -15.94 -3.00
N ILE A 73 0.92 -15.76 -4.32
CA ILE A 73 0.23 -16.61 -5.31
C ILE A 73 0.78 -18.04 -5.27
N LYS A 74 2.10 -18.21 -5.28
CA LYS A 74 2.75 -19.54 -5.17
C LYS A 74 2.38 -20.26 -3.87
N MET A 75 2.27 -19.52 -2.76
CA MET A 75 1.83 -20.01 -1.46
C MET A 75 0.31 -20.29 -1.39
N LYS A 76 -0.46 -19.95 -2.45
CA LYS A 76 -1.92 -20.06 -2.50
C LYS A 76 -2.62 -19.31 -1.36
N ILE A 77 -2.10 -18.15 -0.98
CA ILE A 77 -2.72 -17.26 0.02
C ILE A 77 -3.35 -16.02 -0.62
N LEU A 78 -2.96 -15.70 -1.85
CA LEU A 78 -3.49 -14.61 -2.67
C LEU A 78 -3.83 -15.14 -4.07
N GLU A 79 -4.96 -14.69 -4.62
CA GLU A 79 -5.32 -14.88 -6.02
C GLU A 79 -5.17 -13.54 -6.75
N VAL A 80 -4.63 -13.55 -7.97
CA VAL A 80 -4.64 -12.38 -8.85
C VAL A 80 -5.29 -12.75 -10.18
N LYS A 81 -6.40 -12.10 -10.49
CA LYS A 81 -7.11 -12.23 -11.76
C LYS A 81 -6.94 -10.97 -12.60
N LYS A 82 -7.11 -11.10 -13.91
CA LYS A 82 -7.14 -9.98 -14.85
C LYS A 82 -8.54 -9.87 -15.43
N GLU A 83 -9.16 -8.70 -15.32
CA GLU A 83 -10.51 -8.42 -15.83
C GLU A 83 -10.47 -7.25 -16.82
N ASN A 84 -11.12 -7.41 -17.97
CA ASN A 84 -11.27 -6.34 -18.95
C ASN A 84 -12.45 -5.47 -18.55
N GLU A 85 -12.20 -4.44 -17.73
CA GLU A 85 -13.24 -3.52 -17.30
C GLU A 85 -13.62 -2.52 -18.42
N TYR A 86 -12.70 -2.23 -19.34
CA TYR A 86 -12.89 -1.30 -20.45
C TYR A 86 -12.22 -1.80 -21.73
N GLU A 87 -12.94 -1.72 -22.85
CA GLU A 87 -12.43 -2.12 -24.16
C GLU A 87 -11.26 -1.22 -24.60
N GLY A 88 -10.18 -1.82 -25.09
CA GLY A 88 -8.97 -1.10 -25.51
C GLY A 88 -8.01 -0.69 -24.37
N TYR A 89 -8.35 -0.99 -23.11
CA TYR A 89 -7.48 -0.73 -21.96
C TYR A 89 -6.76 -1.99 -21.48
N ILE A 90 -5.65 -1.79 -20.76
CA ILE A 90 -4.93 -2.88 -20.11
C ILE A 90 -5.86 -3.51 -19.06
N PRO A 91 -5.99 -4.86 -19.01
CA PRO A 91 -6.82 -5.54 -18.02
C PRO A 91 -6.46 -5.13 -16.59
N THR A 92 -7.48 -4.89 -15.76
CA THR A 92 -7.32 -4.57 -14.34
C THR A 92 -6.92 -5.83 -13.58
N GLU A 93 -5.82 -5.74 -12.82
CA GLU A 93 -5.44 -6.79 -11.86
C GLU A 93 -6.32 -6.71 -10.60
N ILE A 94 -6.97 -7.81 -10.25
CA ILE A 94 -7.82 -7.95 -9.07
C ILE A 94 -7.13 -8.89 -8.09
N TYR A 95 -6.75 -8.33 -6.95
CA TYR A 95 -6.05 -9.04 -5.87
C TYR A 95 -7.08 -9.52 -4.85
N ARG A 96 -7.24 -10.83 -4.67
CA ARG A 96 -8.23 -11.42 -3.76
C ARG A 96 -7.54 -12.26 -2.70
N SER A 97 -7.87 -12.03 -1.44
CA SER A 97 -7.33 -12.84 -0.33
C SER A 97 -7.96 -14.23 -0.34
N ILE A 98 -7.13 -15.28 -0.34
CA ILE A 98 -7.57 -16.67 -0.17
C ILE A 98 -7.55 -17.04 1.32
N LYS A 99 -6.62 -16.47 2.09
CA LYS A 99 -6.51 -16.64 3.54
C LYS A 99 -6.77 -15.32 4.27
N LYS A 100 -7.25 -15.42 5.51
CA LYS A 100 -7.34 -14.27 6.42
C LYS A 100 -5.95 -13.77 6.79
N PRO A 101 -5.75 -12.45 7.01
CA PRO A 101 -4.52 -11.92 7.54
C PRO A 101 -4.29 -12.44 8.97
N ASP A 102 -3.05 -12.82 9.27
CA ASP A 102 -2.56 -13.05 10.62
C ASP A 102 -2.27 -11.70 11.27
N LEU A 103 -3.21 -11.20 12.08
CA LEU A 103 -3.05 -9.92 12.77
C LEU A 103 -2.13 -10.00 14.00
N SER A 104 -1.79 -11.20 14.49
CA SER A 104 -0.99 -11.38 15.70
C SER A 104 0.47 -10.93 15.56
N ILE A 105 0.93 -10.72 14.32
CA ILE A 105 2.29 -10.27 14.01
C ILE A 105 2.45 -8.75 14.06
N PHE A 106 1.35 -8.01 14.13
CA PHE A 106 1.34 -6.55 14.18
C PHE A 106 1.21 -6.09 15.64
N SER A 107 1.84 -4.97 15.97
CA SER A 107 1.56 -4.29 17.23
C SER A 107 0.16 -3.66 17.21
N GLU A 108 -0.32 -3.22 18.38
CA GLU A 108 -1.61 -2.52 18.45
C GLU A 108 -1.62 -1.24 17.61
N GLU A 109 -0.52 -0.48 17.62
CA GLU A 109 -0.37 0.75 16.84
C GLU A 109 -0.38 0.47 15.34
N GLU A 110 0.29 -0.61 14.90
CA GLU A 110 0.29 -1.03 13.50
C GLU A 110 -1.13 -1.43 13.05
N ILE A 111 -1.88 -2.17 13.89
CA ILE A 111 -3.27 -2.53 13.60
C ILE A 111 -4.15 -1.29 13.51
N ARG A 112 -4.00 -0.31 14.41
CA ARG A 112 -4.73 0.96 14.35
C ARG A 112 -4.42 1.73 13.06
N MET A 113 -3.15 1.74 12.64
CA MET A 113 -2.76 2.37 11.38
C MET A 113 -3.38 1.69 10.16
N LEU A 114 -3.32 0.34 10.10
CA LEU A 114 -3.98 -0.43 9.04
C LEU A 114 -5.48 -0.08 8.93
N LYS A 115 -6.19 -0.06 10.07
CA LYS A 115 -7.61 0.32 10.14
C LYS A 115 -7.85 1.75 9.66
N ARG A 116 -7.02 2.70 10.09
CA ARG A 116 -7.12 4.10 9.70
C ARG A 116 -6.94 4.28 8.19
N VAL A 117 -5.95 3.62 7.60
CA VAL A 117 -5.71 3.69 6.15
C VAL A 117 -6.90 3.16 5.36
N VAL A 118 -7.47 2.01 5.77
CA VAL A 118 -8.69 1.48 5.16
C VAL A 118 -9.84 2.49 5.27
N LYS A 119 -10.06 3.07 6.45
CA LYS A 119 -11.14 4.05 6.69
C LYS A 119 -10.97 5.31 5.84
N ARG A 120 -9.77 5.90 5.79
CA ARG A 120 -9.51 7.17 5.09
C ARG A 120 -9.38 7.00 3.58
N TYR A 121 -8.71 5.96 3.13
CA TYR A 121 -8.25 5.85 1.74
C TYR A 121 -8.88 4.67 0.99
N GLY A 122 -9.44 3.68 1.70
CA GLY A 122 -9.95 2.45 1.11
C GLY A 122 -11.09 2.64 0.10
N HIS A 123 -11.94 3.66 0.31
CA HIS A 123 -13.05 3.98 -0.58
C HIS A 123 -12.62 4.74 -1.85
N LEU A 124 -11.39 5.24 -1.90
CA LEU A 124 -10.89 6.03 -3.03
C LEU A 124 -10.48 5.15 -4.22
N SER A 125 -10.58 5.71 -5.41
CA SER A 125 -10.07 5.10 -6.65
C SER A 125 -8.55 5.20 -6.73
N GLY A 126 -7.93 4.38 -7.58
CA GLY A 126 -6.49 4.49 -7.85
C GLY A 126 -6.06 5.86 -8.40
N LYS A 127 -6.94 6.58 -9.11
CA LYS A 127 -6.67 7.93 -9.61
C LYS A 127 -6.70 8.97 -8.48
N GLN A 128 -7.71 8.93 -7.62
CA GLN A 128 -7.77 9.82 -6.45
C GLN A 128 -6.57 9.59 -5.51
N LEU A 129 -6.19 8.33 -5.29
CA LEU A 129 -5.00 8.01 -4.49
C LEU A 129 -3.71 8.50 -5.16
N GLN A 130 -3.61 8.39 -6.49
CA GLN A 130 -2.49 8.96 -7.23
C GLN A 130 -2.40 10.48 -6.99
N ASP A 131 -3.51 11.19 -7.14
CA ASP A 131 -3.56 12.65 -6.98
C ASP A 131 -3.17 13.08 -5.58
N LEU A 132 -3.62 12.35 -4.55
CA LEU A 132 -3.19 12.56 -3.17
C LEU A 132 -1.67 12.38 -3.03
N THR A 133 -1.13 11.22 -3.45
CA THR A 133 0.31 10.95 -3.31
C THR A 133 1.19 11.89 -4.12
N HIS A 134 0.69 12.47 -5.21
CA HIS A 134 1.42 13.46 -6.02
C HIS A 134 1.58 14.81 -5.31
N ALA A 135 0.66 15.14 -4.41
CA ALA A 135 0.70 16.35 -3.61
C ALA A 135 1.54 16.22 -2.33
N GLU A 136 2.03 15.02 -2.00
CA GLU A 136 2.77 14.82 -0.76
C GLU A 136 4.26 15.13 -0.88
N ALA A 137 4.80 15.76 0.17
CA ALA A 137 6.20 16.17 0.23
C ALA A 137 7.21 15.04 -0.11
N PRO A 138 7.05 13.78 0.35
CA PRO A 138 7.97 12.70 -0.03
C PRO A 138 8.07 12.48 -1.53
N TYR A 139 6.94 12.43 -2.23
CA TYR A 139 6.95 12.20 -3.67
C TYR A 139 7.46 13.43 -4.43
N THR A 140 7.09 14.64 -4.01
CA THR A 140 7.57 15.88 -4.64
C THR A 140 9.08 16.08 -4.47
N ALA A 141 9.64 15.65 -3.33
CA ALA A 141 11.08 15.76 -3.07
C ALA A 141 11.92 14.71 -3.82
N ALA A 142 11.31 13.58 -4.20
CA ALA A 142 12.00 12.50 -4.88
C ALA A 142 12.28 12.84 -6.36
N LYS A 143 13.46 12.43 -6.85
CA LYS A 143 13.75 12.47 -8.29
C LYS A 143 12.98 11.36 -9.02
N PRO A 144 12.59 11.56 -10.29
CA PRO A 144 11.92 10.51 -11.06
C PRO A 144 12.72 9.20 -11.08
N ASN A 145 12.02 8.09 -10.81
CA ASN A 145 12.53 6.71 -10.69
C ASN A 145 13.49 6.42 -9.51
N GLU A 146 13.78 7.42 -8.68
CA GLU A 146 14.58 7.24 -7.46
C GLU A 146 13.71 6.85 -6.25
N GLU A 147 14.38 6.51 -5.16
CA GLU A 147 13.72 6.22 -3.87
C GLU A 147 12.99 7.45 -3.32
N VAL A 148 11.79 7.22 -2.81
CA VAL A 148 10.96 8.22 -2.13
C VAL A 148 11.40 8.30 -0.67
N PRO A 149 11.94 9.44 -0.22
CA PRO A 149 12.52 9.55 1.11
C PRO A 149 11.44 9.61 2.19
N TYR A 150 11.45 8.65 3.11
CA TYR A 150 10.51 8.59 4.22
C TYR A 150 10.60 9.79 5.17
N GLU A 151 11.79 10.37 5.31
CA GLU A 151 12.07 11.49 6.19
C GLU A 151 11.26 12.75 5.80
N PHE A 152 10.81 12.84 4.55
CA PHE A 152 9.98 13.96 4.12
C PHE A 152 8.53 13.84 4.59
N THR A 153 8.15 12.74 5.24
CA THR A 153 6.83 12.61 5.86
C THR A 153 6.56 13.67 6.91
N TYR A 154 7.58 14.15 7.62
CA TYR A 154 7.44 15.22 8.62
C TYR A 154 6.96 16.56 8.05
N TYR A 155 6.94 16.72 6.73
CA TYR A 155 6.39 17.90 6.03
C TYR A 155 4.98 17.67 5.46
N ARG A 156 4.35 16.51 5.71
CA ARG A 156 2.98 16.21 5.25
C ARG A 156 1.92 16.88 6.11
N GLY A 157 2.21 17.10 7.39
CA GLY A 157 1.26 17.68 8.33
C GLY A 157 0.01 16.80 8.51
N THR A 158 0.17 15.48 8.45
CA THR A 158 -0.94 14.54 8.52
C THR A 158 -1.62 14.63 9.89
N ASP A 159 -2.93 14.87 9.90
CA ASP A 159 -3.71 14.80 11.13
C ASP A 159 -3.94 13.34 11.54
N PHE A 160 -3.49 13.02 12.76
CA PHE A 160 -3.58 11.70 13.40
C PHE A 160 -4.55 11.67 14.59
N ASN A 161 -5.42 12.67 14.75
CA ASN A 161 -6.42 12.70 15.81
C ASN A 161 -7.48 11.59 15.71
N ASP A 162 -7.53 10.87 14.59
CA ASP A 162 -8.43 9.74 14.33
C ASP A 162 -7.82 8.35 14.62
N LEU A 163 -6.62 8.29 15.24
CA LEU A 163 -5.95 7.06 15.72
C LEU A 163 -6.34 6.65 17.15
#